data_AF-A0A377K3N4-F1
#
_entry.id   AF-A0A377K3N4-F1
#
_cell.length_a   1.000
_cell.length_b   1.000
_cell.length_c   1.000
_cell.angle_alpha   90.00
_cell.angle_beta   90.00
_cell.angle_gamma   90.00
#
_symmetry.space_group_name_H-M   'P 1'
#
loop_
_entity.id
_entity.type
_entity.pdbx_description
1 polymer ?
#
loop_
_entity_poly.entity_id
_entity_poly.type
_entity_poly.pdbx_seq_one_letter_code
_entity_poly.pdbx_strand_id
1 'polypeptide(L)'
;MVGKKTEHKTQGNYPTTERILEVVETGLAQGTSSGYDAEARAFGELAMTPQSQALRNIFFASTEVKKDPGSDAPPAPLNSVGILGGGLMGGGIAYVTACKAGLPVRIKDINPQGINHALKYSWDQLEGKVRRRHLKASERDKQLALISGNDGLLRLCPSRSDY
;
A
#
# COMPACT_ATOMS: atom_id res chain seq x y z
N MET A 1 -17.35 -0.69 -24.77
CA MET A 1 -17.59 -0.42 -23.32
C MET A 1 -16.29 -0.22 -22.53
N VAL A 2 -15.21 -0.96 -22.85
CA VAL A 2 -13.90 -0.82 -22.17
C VAL A 2 -13.19 0.49 -22.51
N GLY A 3 -13.10 0.88 -23.79
CA GLY A 3 -12.46 2.14 -24.22
C GLY A 3 -12.97 3.39 -23.50
N LYS A 4 -14.30 3.61 -23.49
CA LYS A 4 -14.94 4.73 -22.76
C LYS A 4 -14.62 4.74 -21.25
N LYS A 5 -14.48 3.56 -20.63
CA LYS A 5 -14.13 3.44 -19.20
C LYS A 5 -12.66 3.76 -18.95
N THR A 6 -11.79 3.40 -19.89
CA THR A 6 -10.36 3.71 -19.87
C THR A 6 -10.14 5.21 -20.05
N GLU A 7 -10.77 5.83 -21.03
CA GLU A 7 -10.71 7.27 -21.30
C GLU A 7 -11.15 8.08 -20.08
N HIS A 8 -12.30 7.74 -19.48
CA HIS A 8 -12.78 8.41 -18.27
C HIS A 8 -11.82 8.29 -17.07
N LYS A 9 -11.09 7.17 -16.95
CA LYS A 9 -10.14 6.95 -15.84
C LYS A 9 -8.79 7.60 -16.06
N THR A 10 -8.35 7.70 -17.31
CA THR A 10 -7.03 8.24 -17.70
C THR A 10 -7.08 9.71 -18.08
N GLN A 11 -8.28 10.23 -18.34
CA GLN A 11 -8.54 11.57 -18.86
C GLN A 11 -7.75 11.86 -20.15
N GLY A 12 -7.45 10.83 -20.94
CA GLY A 12 -6.69 10.93 -22.20
C GLY A 12 -5.18 11.16 -22.03
N ASN A 13 -4.65 11.22 -20.79
CA ASN A 13 -3.25 11.56 -20.56
C ASN A 13 -2.27 10.39 -20.76
N TYR A 14 -2.77 9.17 -20.89
CA TYR A 14 -1.98 7.94 -20.91
C TYR A 14 -2.21 7.18 -22.22
N PRO A 15 -1.46 7.47 -23.29
CA PRO A 15 -1.66 6.85 -24.61
C PRO A 15 -1.46 5.32 -24.58
N THR A 16 -0.70 4.82 -23.59
CA THR A 16 -0.44 3.40 -23.37
C THR A 16 -1.71 2.58 -23.24
N THR A 17 -2.74 3.09 -22.56
CA THR A 17 -3.93 2.25 -22.27
C THR A 17 -4.80 2.00 -23.49
N GLU A 18 -4.82 2.91 -24.45
CA GLU A 18 -5.55 2.73 -25.71
C GLU A 18 -4.79 1.77 -26.63
N ARG A 19 -3.48 1.97 -26.79
CA ARG A 19 -2.62 1.09 -27.58
C ARG A 19 -2.63 -0.36 -27.08
N ILE A 20 -2.72 -0.60 -25.77
CA ILE A 20 -2.87 -1.96 -25.23
C ILE A 20 -4.16 -2.62 -25.75
N LEU A 21 -5.28 -1.88 -25.82
CA LEU A 21 -6.54 -2.42 -26.32
C LEU A 21 -6.45 -2.75 -27.81
N GLU A 22 -5.83 -1.88 -28.61
CA GLU A 22 -5.63 -2.07 -30.04
C GLU A 22 -4.75 -3.30 -30.36
N VAL A 23 -3.65 -3.49 -29.63
CA VAL A 23 -2.75 -4.63 -29.80
C VAL A 23 -3.47 -5.94 -29.46
N VAL A 24 -4.22 -5.97 -28.34
CA VAL A 24 -4.99 -7.14 -27.95
C VAL A 24 -6.09 -7.45 -28.97
N GLU A 25 -6.81 -6.43 -29.46
CA GLU A 25 -7.82 -6.60 -30.50
C GLU A 25 -7.22 -7.15 -31.80
N THR A 26 -6.05 -6.62 -32.20
CA THR A 26 -5.32 -7.10 -33.39
C THR A 26 -4.90 -8.56 -33.24
N GLY A 27 -4.35 -8.95 -32.08
CA GLY A 27 -3.96 -10.33 -31.82
C GLY A 27 -5.15 -11.31 -31.80
N LEU A 28 -6.31 -10.88 -31.29
CA LEU A 28 -7.53 -11.68 -31.29
C LEU A 28 -8.18 -11.79 -32.67
N ALA A 29 -8.17 -10.71 -33.46
CA ALA A 29 -8.84 -10.65 -34.76
C ALA A 29 -8.00 -11.22 -35.91
N GLN A 30 -6.67 -11.02 -35.88
CA GLN A 30 -5.77 -11.31 -37.01
C GLN A 30 -4.75 -12.42 -36.71
N GLY A 31 -4.81 -13.01 -35.51
CA GLY A 31 -3.93 -14.08 -35.07
C GLY A 31 -2.70 -13.60 -34.31
N THR A 32 -2.05 -14.54 -33.62
CA THR A 32 -0.97 -14.26 -32.66
C THR A 32 0.26 -13.61 -33.29
N SER A 33 0.66 -14.02 -34.50
CA SER A 33 1.82 -13.43 -35.19
C SER A 33 1.61 -11.92 -35.44
N SER A 34 0.46 -11.55 -36.00
CA SER A 34 0.08 -10.15 -36.24
C SER A 34 -0.03 -9.36 -34.93
N GLY A 35 -0.51 -10.01 -33.87
CA GLY A 35 -0.56 -9.44 -32.52
C GLY A 35 0.83 -9.09 -31.96
N TYR A 36 1.80 -10.00 -32.07
CA TYR A 36 3.17 -9.75 -31.63
C TYR A 36 3.86 -8.65 -32.43
N ASP A 37 3.65 -8.60 -33.75
CA ASP A 37 4.18 -7.52 -34.58
C ASP A 37 3.59 -6.15 -34.19
N ALA A 38 2.28 -6.11 -33.91
CA ALA A 38 1.61 -4.91 -33.41
C ALA A 38 2.10 -4.52 -32.02
N GLU A 39 2.31 -5.49 -31.12
CA GLU A 39 2.87 -5.30 -29.79
C GLU A 39 4.26 -4.67 -29.85
N ALA A 40 5.16 -5.24 -30.65
CA ALA A 40 6.53 -4.76 -30.78
C ALA A 40 6.60 -3.31 -31.26
N ARG A 41 5.77 -2.94 -32.25
CA ARG A 41 5.67 -1.56 -32.76
C ARG A 41 5.11 -0.62 -31.71
N ALA A 42 3.98 -0.97 -31.10
CA ALA A 42 3.35 -0.14 -30.09
C ALA A 42 4.27 0.03 -28.85
N PHE A 43 4.98 -1.01 -28.45
CA PHE A 43 5.96 -0.95 -27.38
C PHE A 43 7.08 0.04 -27.69
N GLY A 44 7.67 -0.05 -28.89
CA GLY A 44 8.72 0.87 -29.33
C GLY A 44 8.26 2.33 -29.34
N GLU A 45 7.08 2.60 -29.92
CA GLU A 45 6.48 3.94 -29.93
C GLU A 45 6.24 4.47 -28.50
N LEU A 46 5.59 3.67 -27.66
CA LEU A 46 5.27 4.07 -26.29
C LEU A 46 6.51 4.26 -25.42
N ALA A 47 7.57 3.45 -25.61
CA ALA A 47 8.81 3.57 -24.87
C ALA A 47 9.49 4.93 -25.07
N MET A 48 9.30 5.54 -26.25
CA MET A 48 9.85 6.84 -26.63
C MET A 48 8.98 8.03 -26.23
N THR A 49 7.78 7.81 -25.68
CA THR A 49 6.90 8.91 -25.24
C THR A 49 7.42 9.61 -23.97
N PRO A 50 7.14 10.91 -23.79
CA PRO A 50 7.51 11.64 -22.58
C PRO A 50 6.81 11.10 -21.33
N GLN A 51 5.59 10.58 -21.45
CA GLN A 51 4.86 9.94 -20.36
C GLN A 51 5.60 8.69 -19.87
N SER A 52 6.06 7.84 -20.79
CA SER A 52 6.82 6.63 -20.45
C SER A 52 8.15 6.97 -19.80
N GLN A 53 8.86 8.00 -20.30
CA GLN A 53 10.08 8.50 -19.67
C GLN A 53 9.82 9.00 -18.25
N ALA A 54 8.78 9.81 -18.04
CA ALA A 54 8.43 10.34 -16.72
C ALA A 54 8.07 9.22 -15.73
N LEU A 55 7.29 8.22 -16.16
CA LEU A 55 6.93 7.07 -15.33
C LEU A 55 8.14 6.22 -14.94
N ARG A 56 9.10 6.01 -15.86
CA ARG A 56 10.38 5.35 -15.54
C ARG A 56 11.19 6.16 -14.53
N ASN A 57 11.24 7.48 -14.66
CA ASN A 57 11.94 8.34 -13.71
C ASN A 57 11.32 8.24 -12.30
N ILE A 58 9.99 8.26 -12.19
CA ILE A 58 9.28 8.07 -10.91
C ILE A 58 9.59 6.68 -10.34
N PHE A 59 9.62 5.65 -11.18
CA PHE A 59 9.98 4.29 -10.76
C PHE A 59 11.38 4.24 -10.15
N PHE A 60 12.39 4.79 -10.83
CA PHE A 60 13.77 4.80 -10.32
C PHE A 60 13.90 5.64 -9.06
N ALA A 61 13.37 6.87 -9.05
CA ALA A 61 13.39 7.73 -7.87
C ALA A 61 12.73 7.06 -6.66
N SER A 62 11.57 6.43 -6.83
CA SER A 62 10.89 5.72 -5.74
C SER A 62 11.63 4.46 -5.26
N THR A 63 12.45 3.85 -6.13
CA THR A 63 13.27 2.68 -5.81
C THR A 63 14.53 3.09 -5.05
N GLU A 64 15.14 4.21 -5.42
CA GLU A 64 16.31 4.78 -4.75
C GLU A 64 15.94 5.25 -3.34
N VAL A 65 14.85 6.00 -3.18
CA VAL A 65 14.36 6.47 -1.87
C VAL A 65 14.09 5.32 -0.89
N LYS A 66 13.66 4.15 -1.37
CA LYS A 66 13.43 2.98 -0.51
C LYS A 66 14.73 2.32 -0.02
N LYS A 67 15.84 2.54 -0.71
CA LYS A 67 17.17 1.99 -0.36
C LYS A 67 18.00 2.98 0.46
N ASP A 68 17.63 4.25 0.43
CA ASP A 68 18.29 5.30 1.20
C ASP A 68 18.09 5.04 2.71
N PRO A 69 19.18 4.79 3.48
CA PRO A 69 19.08 4.59 4.92
C PRO A 69 18.76 5.89 5.66
N GLY A 70 18.82 7.07 5.00
CA GLY A 70 18.58 8.40 5.56
C GLY A 70 19.70 8.91 6.48
N SER A 71 20.52 8.02 7.03
CA SER A 71 21.70 8.31 7.84
C SER A 71 22.68 7.13 7.79
N ASP A 72 23.98 7.41 7.88
CA ASP A 72 25.03 6.39 8.02
C ASP A 72 25.03 5.74 9.42
N ALA A 73 24.32 6.32 10.39
CA ALA A 73 24.22 5.79 11.74
C ALA A 73 23.35 4.51 11.76
N PRO A 74 23.82 3.42 12.41
CA PRO A 74 23.02 2.21 12.51
C PRO A 74 21.74 2.44 13.32
N PRO A 75 20.57 1.97 12.87
CA PRO A 75 19.32 2.16 13.59
C PRO A 75 19.33 1.38 14.91
N ALA A 76 18.79 1.99 15.97
CA ALA A 76 18.57 1.31 17.23
C ALA A 76 17.48 0.22 17.07
N PRO A 77 17.55 -0.88 17.84
CA PRO A 77 16.51 -1.91 17.81
C PRO A 77 15.16 -1.33 18.24
N LEU A 78 14.15 -1.48 17.38
CA LEU A 78 12.79 -1.02 17.64
C LEU A 78 11.90 -2.22 18.00
N ASN A 79 11.51 -2.32 19.27
CA ASN A 79 10.72 -3.45 19.78
C ASN A 79 9.22 -3.17 19.89
N SER A 80 8.84 -1.90 20.02
CA SER A 80 7.44 -1.47 20.19
C SER A 80 7.27 0.01 19.82
N VAL A 81 6.07 0.41 19.41
CA VAL A 81 5.75 1.78 19.01
C VAL A 81 4.58 2.34 19.82
N GLY A 82 4.78 3.52 20.40
CA GLY A 82 3.70 4.31 21.00
C GLY A 82 3.13 5.33 20.03
N ILE A 83 1.81 5.42 19.92
CA ILE A 83 1.11 6.39 19.06
C ILE A 83 0.23 7.29 19.93
N LEU A 84 0.44 8.59 19.82
CA LEU A 84 -0.36 9.60 20.50
C LEU A 84 -1.52 10.04 19.59
N GLY A 85 -2.74 9.74 20.02
CA GLY A 85 -3.99 9.95 19.28
C GLY A 85 -4.45 8.69 18.53
N GLY A 86 -5.70 8.29 18.74
CA GLY A 86 -6.41 7.21 18.06
C GLY A 86 -7.35 7.69 16.94
N GLY A 87 -7.32 8.98 16.58
CA GLY A 87 -8.08 9.52 15.45
C GLY A 87 -7.70 8.89 14.10
N LEU A 88 -8.18 9.47 12.99
CA LEU A 88 -8.00 8.92 11.65
C LEU A 88 -6.54 8.57 11.31
N MET A 89 -5.62 9.50 11.54
CA MET A 89 -4.20 9.30 11.25
C MET A 89 -3.56 8.29 12.23
N GLY A 90 -3.89 8.37 13.51
CA GLY A 90 -3.37 7.47 14.54
C GLY A 90 -3.73 6.01 14.28
N GLY A 91 -4.99 5.74 13.91
CA GLY A 91 -5.44 4.42 13.50
C GLY A 91 -4.75 3.92 12.23
N GLY A 92 -4.52 4.80 11.25
CA GLY A 92 -3.78 4.46 10.03
C GLY A 92 -2.32 4.08 10.30
N ILE A 93 -1.62 4.87 11.12
CA ILE A 93 -0.22 4.62 11.50
C ILE A 93 -0.15 3.33 12.33
N ALA A 94 -1.09 3.11 13.26
CA ALA A 94 -1.17 1.89 14.06
C ALA A 94 -1.31 0.64 13.17
N TYR A 95 -2.25 0.68 12.23
CA TYR A 95 -2.49 -0.40 11.28
C TYR A 95 -1.24 -0.70 10.44
N VAL A 96 -0.60 0.32 9.85
CA VAL A 96 0.60 0.13 9.02
C VAL A 96 1.76 -0.42 9.85
N THR A 97 1.97 0.09 11.06
CA THR A 97 3.05 -0.34 11.95
C THR A 97 2.87 -1.79 12.38
N ALA A 98 1.68 -2.16 12.85
CA ALA A 98 1.40 -3.54 13.25
C ALA A 98 1.42 -4.52 12.07
N CYS A 99 0.77 -4.17 10.96
CA CYS A 99 0.55 -5.13 9.87
C CYS A 99 1.68 -5.20 8.85
N LYS A 100 2.41 -4.10 8.61
CA LYS A 100 3.56 -4.09 7.68
C LYS A 100 4.90 -4.26 8.39
N ALA A 101 5.10 -3.61 9.53
CA ALA A 101 6.36 -3.72 10.28
C ALA A 101 6.35 -4.89 11.28
N GLY A 102 5.18 -5.45 11.63
CA GLY A 102 5.07 -6.57 12.56
C GLY A 102 5.37 -6.18 14.01
N LEU A 103 5.30 -4.89 14.34
CA LEU A 103 5.66 -4.36 15.65
C LEU A 103 4.44 -4.18 16.55
N PRO A 104 4.55 -4.49 17.85
CA PRO A 104 3.55 -4.11 18.85
C PRO A 104 3.34 -2.59 18.88
N VAL A 105 2.08 -2.18 18.88
CA VAL A 105 1.64 -0.78 18.91
C VAL A 105 0.78 -0.51 20.13
N ARG A 106 1.06 0.59 20.84
CA ARG A 106 0.21 1.11 21.91
C ARG A 106 -0.32 2.49 21.57
N ILE A 107 -1.64 2.62 21.49
CA ILE A 107 -2.35 3.87 21.19
C ILE A 107 -2.75 4.54 22.49
N LYS A 108 -2.33 5.78 22.67
CA LYS A 108 -2.74 6.64 23.78
C LYS A 108 -3.64 7.74 23.26
N ASP A 109 -4.87 7.79 23.75
CA ASP A 109 -5.79 8.89 23.48
C ASP A 109 -6.32 9.46 24.81
N ILE A 110 -6.86 10.68 24.74
CA ILE A 110 -7.59 11.30 25.84
C ILE A 110 -9.02 10.77 25.94
N ASN A 111 -9.59 10.30 24.83
CA ASN A 111 -10.94 9.79 24.74
C ASN A 111 -10.91 8.31 24.28
N PRO A 112 -11.56 7.39 25.02
CA PRO A 112 -11.71 5.99 24.62
C PRO A 112 -12.27 5.79 23.20
N GLN A 113 -13.09 6.73 22.72
CA GLN A 113 -13.64 6.69 21.36
C GLN A 113 -12.53 6.73 20.28
N GLY A 114 -11.44 7.47 20.51
CA GLY A 114 -10.30 7.50 19.59
C GLY A 114 -9.64 6.13 19.49
N ILE A 115 -9.40 5.47 20.62
CA ILE A 115 -8.82 4.12 20.65
C ILE A 115 -9.73 3.13 19.91
N ASN A 116 -11.03 3.16 20.21
CA ASN A 116 -12.02 2.29 19.55
C ASN A 116 -12.08 2.53 18.04
N HIS A 117 -11.96 3.78 17.60
CA HIS A 117 -11.91 4.12 16.18
C HIS A 117 -10.68 3.51 15.50
N ALA A 118 -9.50 3.60 16.10
CA ALA A 118 -8.27 3.01 15.57
C ALA A 118 -8.33 1.47 15.49
N LEU A 119 -8.88 0.82 16.52
CA LEU A 119 -9.08 -0.63 16.54
C LEU A 119 -10.08 -1.06 15.46
N LYS A 120 -11.22 -0.37 15.37
CA LYS A 120 -12.23 -0.62 14.34
C LYS A 120 -11.68 -0.40 12.93
N TYR A 121 -10.92 0.66 12.70
CA TYR A 121 -10.26 0.91 11.42
C TYR A 121 -9.36 -0.26 11.02
N SER A 122 -8.52 -0.74 11.95
CA SER A 122 -7.62 -1.87 11.73
C SER A 122 -8.39 -3.16 11.44
N TRP A 123 -9.47 -3.42 12.20
CA TRP A 123 -10.39 -4.53 11.94
C TRP A 123 -10.97 -4.48 10.54
N ASP A 124 -11.58 -3.36 10.16
CA ASP A 124 -12.27 -3.19 8.88
C ASP A 124 -11.31 -3.40 7.69
N GLN A 125 -10.06 -2.94 7.80
CA GLN A 125 -9.03 -3.16 6.78
C GLN A 125 -8.62 -4.63 6.66
N LEU A 126 -8.38 -5.31 7.78
CA LEU A 126 -7.97 -6.71 7.78
C LEU A 126 -9.11 -7.64 7.37
N GLU A 127 -10.33 -7.38 7.83
CA GLU A 127 -11.52 -8.12 7.43
C GLU A 127 -11.78 -7.99 5.92
N GLY A 128 -11.55 -6.80 5.37
CA GLY A 128 -11.57 -6.60 3.91
C GLY A 128 -10.58 -7.50 3.16
N LYS A 129 -9.39 -7.75 3.72
CA LYS A 129 -8.40 -8.69 3.15
C LYS A 129 -8.83 -10.15 3.30
N VAL A 130 -9.41 -10.52 4.44
CA VAL A 130 -9.94 -11.88 4.68
C VAL A 130 -11.06 -12.18 3.69
N ARG A 131 -12.02 -11.27 3.53
CA ARG A 131 -13.12 -11.40 2.56
C ARG A 131 -12.63 -11.55 1.12
N ARG A 132 -11.54 -10.87 0.76
CA ARG A 132 -10.87 -11.00 -0.55
C ARG A 132 -9.93 -12.22 -0.65
N ARG A 133 -9.86 -13.06 0.40
CA ARG A 133 -9.00 -14.25 0.49
C ARG A 133 -7.50 -13.94 0.39
N HIS A 134 -7.09 -12.72 0.71
CA HIS A 134 -5.67 -12.32 0.76
C HIS A 134 -5.01 -12.65 2.12
N LEU A 135 -5.81 -12.98 3.14
CA LEU A 135 -5.37 -13.22 4.51
C LEU A 135 -6.29 -14.26 5.16
N LYS A 136 -5.76 -15.11 6.05
CA LYS A 136 -6.60 -16.00 6.88
C LYS A 136 -7.18 -15.24 8.08
N ALA A 137 -8.34 -15.67 8.58
CA ALA A 137 -8.94 -15.08 9.77
C ALA A 137 -8.01 -15.16 11.00
N SER A 138 -7.27 -16.27 11.15
CA SER A 138 -6.28 -16.42 12.22
C SER A 138 -5.10 -15.44 12.10
N GLU A 139 -4.72 -15.04 10.88
CA GLU A 139 -3.66 -14.06 10.65
C GLU A 139 -4.16 -12.64 10.93
N ARG A 140 -5.44 -12.32 10.60
CA ARG A 140 -6.10 -11.08 11.04
C ARG A 140 -6.02 -10.96 12.56
N ASP A 141 -6.45 -11.99 13.28
CA ASP A 141 -6.53 -11.94 14.75
C ASP A 141 -5.14 -11.74 15.38
N LYS A 142 -4.11 -12.40 14.82
CA LYS A 142 -2.71 -12.18 15.21
C LYS A 142 -2.24 -10.74 14.96
N GLN A 143 -2.55 -10.18 13.79
CA GLN A 143 -2.15 -8.80 13.45
C GLN A 143 -2.88 -7.77 14.31
N LEU A 144 -4.15 -8.01 14.62
CA LEU A 144 -4.94 -7.13 15.48
C LEU A 144 -4.46 -7.18 16.93
N ALA A 145 -4.02 -8.34 17.43
CA ALA A 145 -3.49 -8.50 18.78
C ALA A 145 -2.22 -7.66 19.04
N LEU A 146 -1.51 -7.23 17.98
CA LEU A 146 -0.38 -6.31 18.10
C LEU A 146 -0.81 -4.88 18.46
N ILE A 147 -2.09 -4.52 18.31
CA ILE A 147 -2.59 -3.16 18.54
C ILE A 147 -3.35 -3.13 19.86
N SER A 148 -2.84 -2.36 20.82
CA SER A 148 -3.46 -2.12 22.12
C SER A 148 -3.70 -0.62 22.33
N GLY A 149 -4.60 -0.25 23.23
CA GLY A 149 -4.81 1.15 23.56
C GLY A 149 -5.17 1.38 25.03
N ASN A 150 -4.90 2.59 25.51
CA ASN A 150 -5.19 2.98 26.89
C ASN A 150 -5.52 4.48 27.01
N ASP A 151 -6.46 4.82 27.88
CA ASP A 151 -6.94 6.18 28.16
C ASP A 151 -6.30 6.82 29.43
N GLY A 152 -5.62 6.04 30.28
CA GLY A 152 -4.86 6.50 31.45
C GLY A 152 -3.35 6.78 31.20
N LEU A 153 -2.63 7.31 32.20
CA LEU A 153 -1.18 7.63 32.18
C LEU A 153 -0.27 6.39 32.27
N LEU A 154 -0.69 5.22 31.77
CA LEU A 154 0.18 4.06 31.69
C LEU A 154 1.24 4.27 30.60
N ARG A 155 2.47 3.78 30.86
CA ARG A 155 3.61 3.95 29.96
C ARG A 155 3.30 3.44 28.55
N LEU A 156 3.63 4.27 27.56
CA LEU A 156 3.59 3.94 26.13
C LEU A 156 4.62 2.87 25.74
N CYS A 157 5.69 2.75 26.53
CA CYS A 157 6.75 1.78 26.35
C CYS A 157 6.58 0.66 27.39
N PRO A 158 6.56 -0.62 26.99
CA PRO A 158 6.59 -1.73 27.94
C PRO A 158 7.84 -1.64 28.83
N SER A 159 7.72 -2.07 30.08
CA SER A 159 8.86 -2.16 30.98
C SER A 159 9.74 -3.35 30.59
N ARG A 160 11.03 -3.31 30.94
CA ARG A 160 11.94 -4.48 30.81
C ARG A 160 11.46 -5.74 31.56
N SER A 161 10.41 -5.63 32.37
CA SER A 161 9.79 -6.72 33.14
C SER A 161 8.57 -7.34 32.46
N ASP A 162 8.13 -6.82 31.30
CA ASP A 162 6.94 -7.30 30.58
C ASP A 162 7.28 -8.33 29.48
N TYR A 163 8.51 -8.85 29.49
CA TYR A 163 9.04 -9.92 28.62
C TYR A 163 9.53 -11.10 29.47
#